data_AF-A0A960F5Y2-F1
#
_entry.id   AF-A0A960F5Y2-F1
#
_cell.length_a   1.000
_cell.length_b   1.000
_cell.length_c   1.000
_cell.angle_alpha   90.00
_cell.angle_beta   90.00
_cell.angle_gamma   90.00
#
_symmetry.space_group_name_H-M   'P 1'
#
loop_
_entity.id
_entity.type
_entity.pdbx_description
1 polymer ?
#
loop_
_entity_poly.entity_id
_entity_poly.type
_entity_poly.pdbx_seq_one_letter_code
_entity_poly.pdbx_strand_id
1 'polypeptide(L)'
;MAYIIERKDRFYVVAYDGLDPITGRERRRWHPAGRDRHDAEAMAARIEQDAAGSAPLRGGPVHLGEFLTDTWLPTKRRHVRASTAYRYTWFVDRYI
;
A
#
# COMPACT_ATOMS: atom_id res chain seq x y z
N MET A 1 2.31 7.13 -5.17
CA MET A 1 1.95 8.05 -6.27
C MET A 1 0.95 7.35 -7.14
N ALA A 2 -0.22 7.96 -7.34
CA ALA A 2 -1.27 7.46 -8.19
C ALA A 2 -1.56 8.45 -9.33
N TYR A 3 -1.99 7.95 -10.49
CA TYR A 3 -2.41 8.81 -11.59
C TYR A 3 -3.63 8.20 -12.30
N ILE A 4 -4.40 9.06 -12.97
CA ILE A 4 -5.64 8.69 -13.64
C ILE A 4 -5.38 8.53 -15.13
N ILE A 5 -5.91 7.46 -15.71
CA ILE A 5 -5.89 7.19 -17.15
C ILE A 5 -7.32 7.02 -17.62
N GLU A 6 -7.68 7.69 -18.72
CA GLU A 6 -8.91 7.42 -19.44
C GLU A 6 -8.66 6.42 -20.57
N ARG A 7 -9.47 5.35 -20.63
CA ARG A 7 -9.40 4.36 -21.70
C ARG A 7 -10.77 3.76 -21.98
N LYS A 8 -11.21 3.85 -23.24
CA LYS A 8 -12.51 3.32 -23.72
C LYS A 8 -13.69 3.81 -22.86
N ASP A 9 -13.83 5.13 -22.72
CA ASP A 9 -14.92 5.77 -21.96
C ASP A 9 -14.96 5.34 -20.48
N ARG A 10 -13.79 5.03 -19.89
CA ARG A 10 -13.65 4.66 -18.48
C ARG A 10 -12.36 5.20 -17.89
N PHE A 11 -12.44 5.63 -16.64
CA PHE A 11 -11.29 6.03 -15.85
C PHE A 11 -10.71 4.85 -15.08
N TYR A 12 -9.39 4.84 -15.00
CA TYR A 12 -8.60 3.91 -14.21
C TYR A 12 -7.64 4.70 -13.34
N VAL A 13 -7.57 4.38 -12.06
CA VAL A 13 -6.51 4.87 -11.17
C VAL A 13 -5.39 3.84 -11.19
N VAL A 14 -4.19 4.28 -11.57
CA VAL A 14 -2.99 3.44 -11.58
C VAL A 14 -2.14 3.82 -10.38
N ALA A 15 -1.98 2.88 -9.45
CA ALA A 15 -1.21 3.05 -8.23
C ALA A 15 0.17 2.39 -8.37
N TYR A 16 1.22 3.09 -7.92
CA TYR A 16 2.55 2.51 -7.77
C TYR A 16 2.64 1.66 -6.50
N ASP A 17 2.97 0.38 -6.66
CA ASP A 17 3.06 -0.63 -5.60
C ASP A 17 4.52 -0.90 -5.15
N GLY A 18 5.51 -0.21 -5.72
CA GLY A 18 6.94 -0.43 -5.43
C GLY A 18 7.68 -1.25 -6.49
N LEU A 19 8.87 -1.74 -6.14
CA LEU A 19 9.65 -2.66 -6.97
C LEU A 19 9.38 -4.12 -6.58
N ASP A 20 9.39 -5.00 -7.57
CA ASP A 20 9.44 -6.44 -7.36
C ASP A 20 10.79 -6.82 -6.72
N PRO A 21 10.81 -7.52 -5.58
CA PRO A 21 12.05 -7.83 -4.87
C PRO A 21 12.94 -8.86 -5.57
N ILE A 22 12.39 -9.63 -6.50
CA ILE A 22 13.12 -10.68 -7.24
C ILE A 22 13.59 -10.11 -8.58
N THR A 23 12.73 -9.39 -9.29
CA THR A 23 13.01 -8.94 -10.65
C THR A 23 13.45 -7.49 -10.75
N GLY A 24 13.31 -6.71 -9.67
CA GLY A 24 13.62 -5.28 -9.63
C GLY A 24 12.67 -4.41 -10.47
N ARG A 25 11.63 -5.00 -11.08
CA ARG A 25 10.71 -4.27 -11.96
C ARG A 25 9.68 -3.51 -11.17
N GLU A 26 9.25 -2.37 -11.71
CA GLU A 26 8.13 -1.64 -11.12
C GLU A 26 6.84 -2.45 -11.12
N ARG A 27 6.15 -2.43 -9.99
CA ARG A 27 4.84 -3.02 -9.81
C ARG A 27 3.80 -1.90 -9.79
N ARG A 28 2.79 -2.03 -10.64
CA ARG A 28 1.68 -1.08 -10.74
C ARG A 28 0.35 -1.81 -10.69
N ARG A 29 -0.62 -1.24 -9.99
CA ARG A 29 -1.97 -1.79 -9.86
C ARG A 29 -2.98 -0.90 -10.55
N TRP A 30 -3.88 -1.52 -11.30
CA TRP A 30 -4.96 -0.84 -12.01
C TRP A 30 -6.25 -0.97 -11.23
N HIS A 31 -6.88 0.15 -10.92
CA HIS A 31 -8.16 0.23 -10.25
C HIS A 31 -9.19 0.84 -11.21
N PRO A 32 -10.27 0.12 -11.55
CA PRO A 32 -11.34 0.70 -12.35
C PRO A 32 -12.10 1.73 -11.51
N ALA A 33 -12.23 2.95 -12.02
CA ALA A 33 -12.87 4.07 -11.33
C ALA A 33 -14.23 4.48 -11.95
N GLY A 34 -14.66 3.82 -13.03
CA GLY A 34 -15.97 4.07 -13.65
C GLY A 34 -15.89 5.06 -14.80
N ARG A 35 -16.94 5.86 -15.01
CA ARG A 35 -17.06 6.82 -16.14
C ARG A 35 -17.01 8.28 -15.70
N ASP A 36 -17.03 8.54 -14.40
CA ASP A 36 -16.90 9.88 -13.85
C ASP A 36 -15.45 10.13 -13.46
N ARG A 37 -14.94 11.30 -13.84
CA ARG A 37 -13.61 11.75 -13.46
C ARG A 37 -13.55 12.09 -11.97
N HIS A 38 -14.63 12.62 -11.41
CA HIS A 38 -14.67 12.98 -10.00
C HIS A 38 -14.50 11.76 -9.08
N ASP A 39 -15.17 10.65 -9.43
CA ASP A 39 -15.00 9.36 -8.74
C ASP A 39 -13.56 8.84 -8.82
N ALA A 40 -12.90 9.04 -9.98
CA ALA A 40 -11.49 8.67 -10.16
C ALA A 40 -10.54 9.53 -9.33
N GLU A 41 -10.81 10.83 -9.20
CA GLU A 41 -10.04 11.75 -8.35
C GLU A 41 -10.20 11.40 -6.87
N ALA A 42 -11.43 11.15 -6.41
CA ALA A 42 -11.69 10.70 -5.04
C ALA A 42 -11.01 9.36 -4.73
N MET A 43 -11.03 8.41 -5.67
CA MET A 43 -10.34 7.14 -5.54
C MET A 43 -8.82 7.30 -5.51
N ALA A 44 -8.25 8.17 -6.34
CA ALA A 44 -6.82 8.47 -6.34
C ALA A 44 -6.38 9.08 -5.00
N ALA A 45 -7.11 10.07 -4.49
CA ALA A 45 -6.82 10.70 -3.21
C ALA A 45 -6.85 9.67 -2.06
N ARG A 46 -7.84 8.77 -2.04
CA ARG A 46 -7.92 7.70 -1.05
C ARG A 46 -6.73 6.74 -1.13
N ILE A 47 -6.35 6.31 -2.33
CA ILE A 47 -5.21 5.41 -2.54
C ILE A 47 -3.90 6.09 -2.08
N GLU A 48 -3.75 7.39 -2.33
CA GLU A 48 -2.59 8.13 -1.87
C GLU A 48 -2.55 8.29 -0.36
N GLN A 49 -3.69 8.57 0.30
CA GLN A 49 -3.80 8.59 1.75
C GLN A 49 -3.47 7.22 2.38
N ASP A 50 -3.96 6.13 1.78
CA ASP A 50 -3.67 4.77 2.24
C ASP A 50 -2.18 4.43 2.08
N ALA A 51 -1.57 4.83 0.96
CA ALA A 51 -0.15 4.65 0.68
C ALA A 51 0.76 5.55 1.53
N ALA A 52 0.28 6.72 1.93
CA ALA A 52 0.97 7.67 2.80
C ALA A 52 0.97 7.26 4.28
N GLY A 53 0.63 6.00 4.61
CA GLY A 53 0.88 5.43 5.94
C GLY A 53 2.28 5.82 6.43
N SER A 54 2.42 6.06 7.74
CA SER A 54 3.61 6.67 8.33
C SER A 54 4.87 6.04 7.75
N ALA A 55 5.61 6.80 6.93
CA ALA A 55 6.85 6.30 6.38
C ALA A 55 7.75 5.91 7.56
N PRO A 56 8.40 4.72 7.54
CA PRO A 56 9.37 4.39 8.57
C PRO A 56 10.36 5.55 8.73
N LEU A 57 10.76 5.83 9.97
CA LEU A 57 11.83 6.79 10.27
C LEU A 57 13.00 6.49 9.32
N ARG A 58 13.25 7.41 8.38
CA ARG A 58 14.34 7.26 7.41
C ARG A 58 15.63 7.70 8.08
N GLY A 59 16.32 6.76 8.74
CA GLY A 59 17.68 6.94 9.23
C GLY A 59 17.97 6.22 10.55
N GLY A 60 19.18 5.69 10.67
CA GLY A 60 19.69 5.04 11.89
C GLY A 60 19.54 3.50 11.91
N PRO A 61 20.32 2.81 12.75
CA PRO A 61 20.08 1.40 13.04
C PRO A 61 18.72 1.27 13.74
N VAL A 62 17.83 0.43 13.21
CA VAL A 62 16.55 0.09 13.86
C VAL A 62 16.60 -1.36 14.31
N HIS A 63 16.07 -1.64 15.51
CA HIS A 63 15.89 -3.02 15.92
C HIS A 63 14.78 -3.67 15.10
N LEU A 64 14.97 -4.93 14.72
CA LEU A 64 13.98 -5.66 13.92
C LEU A 64 12.58 -5.62 14.54
N GLY A 65 12.48 -5.75 15.86
CA GLY A 65 11.20 -5.73 16.55
C GLY A 65 10.50 -4.38 16.49
N GLU A 66 11.23 -3.30 16.69
CA GLU A 66 10.73 -1.92 16.54
C GLU A 66 10.23 -1.68 15.11
N PHE A 67 11.00 -2.10 14.10
CA PHE A 67 10.57 -2.00 12.71
C PHE A 67 9.28 -2.79 12.42
N LEU A 68 9.19 -4.02 12.94
CA LEU A 68 8.03 -4.88 12.71
C LEU A 68 6.76 -4.33 13.36
N THR A 69 6.87 -3.86 14.60
CA THR A 69 5.73 -3.37 15.40
C THR A 69 5.29 -1.98 14.97
N ASP A 70 6.22 -1.05 14.78
CA ASP A 70 5.88 0.37 14.63
C ASP A 70 5.68 0.79 13.17
N THR A 71 6.27 0.05 12.23
CA THR A 71 6.19 0.38 10.81
C THR A 71 5.48 -0.71 10.01
N TRP A 72 6.02 -1.93 10.00
CA TRP A 72 5.63 -2.93 9.01
C TRP A 72 4.23 -3.49 9.25
N LEU A 73 3.92 -3.88 10.49
CA LEU A 73 2.64 -4.49 10.83
C LEU A 73 1.45 -3.54 10.65
N PRO A 74 1.49 -2.26 11.10
CA PRO A 74 0.44 -1.28 10.83
C PRO A 74 0.21 -1.04 9.33
N THR A 75 1.29 -0.98 8.55
CA THR A 75 1.23 -0.80 7.10
C THR A 75 0.59 -2.03 6.44
N LYS A 76 1.07 -3.23 6.75
CA LYS A 76 0.57 -4.47 6.13
C LYS A 76 -0.88 -4.76 6.44
N ARG A 77 -1.36 -4.43 7.65
CA ARG A 77 -2.77 -4.60 8.03
C ARG A 77 -3.75 -3.91 7.08
N ARG A 78 -3.34 -2.83 6.41
CA ARG A 78 -4.16 -2.10 5.42
C ARG A 78 -4.25 -2.80 4.07
N HIS A 79 -3.29 -3.67 3.74
CA HIS A 79 -3.15 -4.29 2.42
C HIS A 79 -3.57 -5.76 2.37
N VAL A 80 -3.78 -6.41 3.51
CA VAL A 80 -4.12 -7.84 3.60
C VAL A 80 -5.49 -8.06 4.23
N ARG A 81 -6.05 -9.27 4.04
CA ARG A 81 -7.30 -9.66 4.70
C ARG A 81 -7.13 -9.67 6.22
N ALA A 82 -8.24 -9.44 6.94
CA ALA A 82 -8.24 -9.40 8.41
C ALA A 82 -7.65 -10.67 9.06
N SER A 83 -7.92 -11.86 8.51
CA SER A 83 -7.36 -13.13 9.00
C SER A 83 -5.85 -13.23 8.81
N THR A 84 -5.32 -12.71 7.70
CA THR A 84 -3.87 -12.62 7.45
C THR A 84 -3.21 -11.61 8.39
N ALA A 85 -3.84 -10.45 8.57
CA ALA A 85 -3.35 -9.42 9.49
C ALA A 85 -3.26 -9.96 10.93
N TYR A 86 -4.31 -10.65 11.39
CA TYR A 86 -4.33 -11.29 12.71
C TYR A 86 -3.17 -12.28 12.88
N ARG A 87 -2.92 -13.12 11.87
CA ARG A 87 -1.85 -14.11 11.92
C ARG A 87 -0.46 -13.46 11.98
N TYR A 88 -0.27 -12.33 11.28
CA TYR A 88 0.97 -11.56 11.37
C TYR A 88 1.17 -10.93 12.75
N THR A 89 0.12 -10.36 13.33
CA THR A 89 0.16 -9.85 14.72
C THR A 89 0.56 -10.96 15.68
N TRP A 90 -0.07 -12.14 15.58
CA TRP A 90 0.26 -13.27 16.43
C TRP A 90 1.74 -13.71 16.31
N PHE A 91 2.31 -13.72 15.10
CA PHE A 91 3.72 -14.06 14.91
C PHE A 91 4.65 -13.01 15.52
N VAL A 92 4.35 -11.72 15.36
CA VAL A 92 5.14 -10.65 15.97
C VAL A 92 5.07 -10.77 17.49
N ASP A 93 3.88 -10.87 18.07
CA ASP A 93 3.70 -10.98 19.53
C ASP A 93 4.39 -12.22 20.14
N ARG A 94 4.58 -13.29 19.35
CA ARG A 94 5.10 -14.58 19.84
C ARG A 94 6.61 -14.75 19.72
N TYR A 95 7.22 -14.15 18.70
CA TYR A 95 8.60 -14.48 18.28
C TYR A 95 9.55 -13.29 18.23
N ILE A 96 9.04 -12.08 18.37
CA ILE A 96 9.80 -10.84 18.40
C ILE A 96 9.82 -10.32 19.83
#